data_AF-A0A9X5C8I7-F1
#
_entry.id   AF-A0A9X5C8I7-F1
#
_cell.length_a   1.000
_cell.length_b   1.000
_cell.length_c   1.000
_cell.angle_alpha   90.00
_cell.angle_beta   90.00
_cell.angle_gamma   90.00
#
_symmetry.space_group_name_H-M   'P 1'
#
loop_
_entity.id
_entity.type
_entity.pdbx_description
1 polymer ?
#
loop_
_entity_poly.entity_id
_entity_poly.type
_entity_poly.pdbx_seq_one_letter_code
_entity_poly.pdbx_strand_id
1 'polypeptide(L)'
;MEDLIKEIYDNKMEKSKWNRTDYEIEKEIRDLLQHEEEHLPPQEYEKRRDKMYQAAFAGKEKGFAEGFRYGVRLTAECFIQKEDRGES
;
A
#
# COMPACT_ATOMS: atom_id res chain seq x y z
N MET A 1 0.85 -11.82 -14.53
CA MET A 1 0.22 -10.50 -14.29
C MET A 1 0.50 -10.02 -12.87
N GLU A 2 0.38 -10.88 -11.85
CA GLU A 2 0.74 -10.52 -10.47
C GLU A 2 2.21 -10.12 -10.34
N ASP A 3 3.12 -10.88 -10.94
CA ASP A 3 4.57 -10.56 -10.93
C ASP A 3 4.87 -9.19 -11.55
N LEU A 4 4.11 -8.79 -12.57
CA LEU A 4 4.29 -7.52 -13.27
C LEU A 4 3.76 -6.34 -12.44
N ILE A 5 2.65 -6.53 -11.73
CA ILE A 5 2.13 -5.53 -10.78
C ILE A 5 3.10 -5.36 -9.62
N LYS A 6 3.69 -6.46 -9.13
CA LYS A 6 4.70 -6.44 -8.10
C LYS A 6 5.97 -5.71 -8.57
N GLU A 7 6.46 -5.99 -9.77
CA GLU A 7 7.60 -5.29 -10.36
C GLU A 7 7.34 -3.78 -10.51
N ILE A 8 6.12 -3.37 -10.88
CA ILE A 8 5.71 -1.96 -10.93
C ILE A 8 5.71 -1.34 -9.53
N TYR A 9 5.17 -2.05 -8.54
CA TYR A 9 5.15 -1.61 -7.15
C TYR A 9 6.57 -1.39 -6.64
N ASP A 10 7.44 -2.40 -6.79
CA ASP A 10 8.83 -2.38 -6.33
C ASP A 10 9.60 -1.23 -7.01
N ASN A 11 9.53 -1.10 -8.34
CA ASN A 11 10.20 -0.02 -9.08
C ASN A 11 9.74 1.39 -8.68
N LYS A 12 8.47 1.56 -8.30
CA LYS A 12 7.92 2.86 -7.88
C LYS A 12 8.25 3.17 -6.43
N MET A 13 8.20 2.17 -5.56
CA MET A 13 8.48 2.30 -4.13
C MET A 13 9.98 2.49 -3.86
N GLU A 14 10.85 1.80 -4.60
CA GLU A 14 12.31 1.93 -4.48
C GLU A 14 12.80 3.33 -4.89
N LYS A 15 12.07 4.02 -5.77
CA LYS A 15 12.35 5.42 -6.16
C LYS A 15 11.71 6.46 -5.25
N SER A 16 10.67 6.12 -4.49
CA SER A 16 10.09 7.01 -3.49
C SER A 16 10.73 6.77 -2.14
N LYS A 17 11.76 7.54 -1.79
CA LYS A 17 12.16 7.72 -0.38
C LYS A 17 10.87 8.02 0.41
N TRP A 18 10.63 7.25 1.47
CA TRP A 18 9.61 7.46 2.50
C TRP A 18 8.45 8.36 2.08
N ASN A 19 7.38 7.79 1.54
CA ASN A 19 6.30 8.59 1.00
C ASN A 19 5.28 8.97 2.09
N ARG A 20 4.36 9.89 1.77
CA ARG A 20 3.34 10.36 2.72
C ARG A 20 2.53 9.21 3.34
N THR A 21 2.25 8.16 2.56
CA THR A 21 1.53 6.98 3.04
C THR A 21 2.33 6.23 4.11
N ASP A 22 3.65 6.14 3.99
CA ASP A 22 4.50 5.52 5.02
C ASP A 22 4.46 6.30 6.33
N TYR A 23 4.47 7.64 6.26
CA TYR A 23 4.31 8.50 7.43
C TYR A 23 2.93 8.35 8.10
N GLU A 24 1.86 8.27 7.31
CA GLU A 24 0.50 8.08 7.84
C GLU A 24 0.36 6.70 8.51
N ILE A 25 0.92 5.65 7.92
CA ILE A 25 0.95 4.30 8.51
C ILE A 25 1.73 4.30 9.84
N GLU A 26 2.92 4.91 9.89
CA GLU A 26 3.69 5.01 11.14
C GLU A 26 2.94 5.74 12.23
N LYS A 27 2.27 6.84 11.87
CA LYS A 27 1.47 7.62 12.81
C LYS A 27 0.32 6.77 13.37
N GLU A 28 -0.44 6.10 12.52
CA GLU A 28 -1.54 5.23 12.96
C GLU A 28 -1.04 4.09 13.85
N ILE A 29 0.07 3.43 13.49
CA ILE A 29 0.65 2.36 14.30
C ILE A 29 1.08 2.89 15.67
N ARG A 30 1.70 4.07 15.72
CA ARG A 30 2.09 4.70 16.99
C ARG A 30 0.88 5.03 17.85
N ASP A 31 -0.15 5.62 17.27
CA ASP A 31 -1.39 5.98 17.97
C ASP A 31 -2.09 4.71 18.52
N LEU A 32 -2.09 3.62 17.76
CA LEU A 32 -2.65 2.32 18.19
C LEU A 32 -1.87 1.67 19.34
N LEU A 33 -0.55 1.88 19.39
CA LEU A 33 0.34 1.23 20.35
C LEU A 33 0.71 2.13 21.53
N GLN A 34 0.19 3.36 21.59
CA GLN A 34 0.56 4.35 22.61
C GLN A 34 0.38 3.80 24.04
N HIS A 35 -0.75 3.15 24.31
CA HIS A 35 -0.99 2.53 25.62
C HIS A 35 -0.07 1.32 25.88
N GLU A 36 0.28 0.58 24.84
CA GLU A 36 1.12 -0.62 24.96
C GLU A 36 2.59 -0.27 25.22
N GLU A 37 3.06 0.86 24.67
CA GLU A 37 4.42 1.39 24.87
C GLU A 37 4.71 1.70 26.35
N GLU A 38 3.71 2.20 27.08
CA GLU A 38 3.85 2.58 28.50
C GLU A 38 3.78 1.38 29.46
N HIS A 39 3.18 0.26 29.03
CA HIS A 39 2.79 -0.84 29.93
C HIS A 39 3.48 -2.18 29.62
N LEU A 40 4.14 -2.32 28.47
CA LEU A 40 4.83 -3.55 28.09
C LEU A 40 6.34 -3.44 28.29
N PRO A 41 7.01 -4.57 28.60
CA PRO A 41 8.45 -4.65 28.47
C PRO A 41 8.90 -4.29 27.04
N PRO A 42 10.04 -3.60 26.86
CA PRO A 42 10.49 -3.12 25.55
C PRO A 42 10.51 -4.20 24.46
N GLN A 43 10.96 -5.41 24.78
CA GLN A 43 11.01 -6.53 23.83
C GLN A 43 9.63 -7.01 23.37
N GLU A 44 8.62 -6.98 24.25
CA GLU A 44 7.26 -7.38 23.90
C GLU A 44 6.57 -6.30 23.06
N TYR A 45 6.81 -5.03 23.40
CA TYR A 45 6.36 -3.89 22.62
C TYR A 45 6.95 -3.93 21.21
N GLU A 46 8.28 -4.08 21.07
CA GLU A 46 8.94 -4.19 19.77
C GLU A 46 8.34 -5.32 18.93
N LYS A 47 8.13 -6.50 19.52
CA LYS A 47 7.53 -7.64 18.81
C LYS A 47 6.10 -7.36 18.34
N ARG A 48 5.29 -6.64 19.12
CA ARG A 48 3.92 -6.24 18.71
C ARG A 48 3.96 -5.20 17.60
N ARG A 49 4.79 -4.17 17.77
CA ARG A 49 5.01 -3.11 16.81
C ARG A 49 5.46 -3.66 15.46
N ASP A 50 6.42 -4.57 15.45
CA ASP A 50 6.94 -5.15 14.21
C ASP A 50 5.89 -5.99 13.48
N LYS A 51 5.00 -6.69 14.20
CA LYS A 51 3.86 -7.40 13.60
C LYS A 51 2.84 -6.44 12.97
N MET A 52 2.56 -5.31 13.63
CA MET A 52 1.67 -4.27 13.08
C MET A 52 2.25 -3.70 11.79
N TYR A 53 3.55 -3.38 11.77
CA TYR A 53 4.23 -2.94 10.55
C TYR A 53 4.17 -3.99 9.45
N GLN A 54 4.46 -5.26 9.75
CA GLN A 54 4.34 -6.34 8.76
C GLN A 54 2.94 -6.42 8.15
N ALA A 55 1.90 -6.35 8.98
CA ALA A 55 0.52 -6.36 8.50
C ALA A 55 0.19 -5.14 7.63
N ALA A 56 0.59 -3.94 8.06
CA ALA A 56 0.34 -2.69 7.33
C ALA A 56 1.05 -2.68 5.96
N PHE A 57 2.32 -3.07 5.91
CA PHE A 57 3.07 -3.11 4.65
C PHE A 57 2.56 -4.20 3.70
N ALA A 58 2.15 -5.37 4.22
CA ALA A 58 1.47 -6.39 3.41
C ALA A 58 0.12 -5.87 2.87
N GLY A 59 -0.62 -5.11 3.67
CA GLY A 59 -1.86 -4.45 3.26
C GLY A 59 -1.61 -3.39 2.17
N LYS A 60 -0.55 -2.59 2.30
CA LYS A 60 -0.15 -1.57 1.33
C LYS A 60 0.15 -2.17 -0.05
N GLU A 61 0.93 -3.25 -0.11
CA GLU A 61 1.25 -3.95 -1.37
C GLU A 61 -0.03 -4.50 -2.03
N LYS A 62 -0.87 -5.20 -1.25
CA LYS A 62 -2.14 -5.76 -1.75
C LYS A 62 -3.12 -4.68 -2.20
N GLY A 63 -3.25 -3.60 -1.42
CA GLY A 63 -4.12 -2.47 -1.74
C GLY A 63 -3.69 -1.75 -3.00
N PHE A 64 -2.38 -1.59 -3.22
CA PHE A 64 -1.85 -1.09 -4.49
C PHE A 64 -2.23 -2.01 -5.65
N ALA A 65 -2.04 -3.32 -5.50
CA ALA A 65 -2.32 -4.28 -6.57
C ALA A 65 -3.80 -4.25 -6.99
N GLU A 66 -4.72 -4.24 -6.03
CA GLU A 66 -6.17 -4.15 -6.31
C GLU A 66 -6.55 -2.80 -6.92
N GLY A 67 -6.05 -1.68 -6.37
CA GLY A 67 -6.29 -0.35 -6.92
C GLY A 67 -5.74 -0.20 -8.34
N PHE A 68 -4.56 -0.76 -8.62
CA PHE A 68 -3.94 -0.76 -9.95
C PHE A 68 -4.75 -1.57 -10.95
N ARG A 69 -5.17 -2.80 -10.59
CA ARG A 69 -6.05 -3.64 -11.42
C ARG A 69 -7.33 -2.90 -11.80
N TYR A 70 -7.97 -2.27 -10.80
CA TYR A 70 -9.19 -1.50 -11.02
C TYR A 70 -8.96 -0.28 -11.93
N GLY A 71 -7.88 0.47 -11.71
CA GLY A 71 -7.50 1.61 -12.55
C GLY A 71 -7.21 1.23 -14.01
N VAL A 72 -6.51 0.12 -14.24
CA VAL A 72 -6.28 -0.43 -15.59
C VAL A 72 -7.60 -0.81 -16.26
N ARG A 73 -8.50 -1.48 -15.52
CA ARG A 73 -9.82 -1.84 -16.03
C ARG A 73 -10.64 -0.62 -16.45
N LEU A 74 -10.77 0.38 -15.58
CA LEU A 74 -11.47 1.63 -15.90
C LEU A 74 -10.87 2.33 -17.12
N THR A 75 -9.54 2.33 -17.22
CA THR A 75 -8.83 2.92 -18.35
C THR A 75 -9.16 2.19 -19.65
N ALA A 76 -9.14 0.85 -19.64
CA ALA A 76 -9.51 0.04 -20.79
C ALA A 76 -10.97 0.26 -21.21
N GLU A 77 -11.90 0.35 -20.24
CA GLU A 77 -13.30 0.66 -20.49
C GLU A 77 -13.47 2.02 -21.19
N CYS A 78 -12.69 3.03 -20.81
CA CYS A 78 -12.69 4.34 -21.48
C CYS A 78 -12.15 4.28 -22.93
N PHE A 79 -11.13 3.47 -23.20
CA PHE A 79 -10.58 3.33 -24.55
C PHE A 79 -11.54 2.60 -25.49
N ILE A 80 -12.15 1.51 -25.03
CA ILE A 80 -13.17 0.75 -25.78
C ILE A 80 -14.36 1.68 -26.13
N GLN A 81 -14.80 2.51 -25.17
CA GLN A 81 -15.89 3.46 -25.40
C GLN A 81 -15.55 4.60 -26.38
N LYS A 82 -14.28 4.95 -26.57
CA LYS A 82 -13.85 5.94 -27.56
C LYS A 82 -13.83 5.35 -28.96
N GLU A 83 -13.38 4.11 -29.08
CA GLU A 83 -13.36 3.35 -30.34
C GLU A 83 -14.79 3.10 -30.85
N ASP A 84 -15.73 2.75 -29.96
CA ASP A 84 -17.15 2.59 -30.29
C ASP A 84 -17.86 3.90 -30.71
N ARG A 85 -17.33 5.06 -30.30
CA ARG A 85 -17.86 6.40 -30.68
C ARG A 85 -17.22 6.98 -31.94
N GLY A 86 -16.23 6.31 -32.53
CA GLY A 86 -15.55 6.77 -33.74
C GLY A 86 -14.77 8.07 -33.58
N GLU A 87 -14.41 8.44 -32.35
CA GLU A 87 -13.59 9.62 -32.05
C GLU A 87 -12.11 9.18 -31.97
N SER A 88 -11.38 9.37 -33.07
CA SER A 88 -9.91 9.24 -33.15
C SER A 88 -9.23 10.60 -33.23
#